data_AF-A0A0A9Z0X3-F1
#
_entry.id   AF-A0A0A9Z0X3-F1
#
_cell.length_a   1.000
_cell.length_b   1.000
_cell.length_c   1.000
_cell.angle_alpha   90.00
_cell.angle_beta   90.00
_cell.angle_gamma   90.00
#
_symmetry.space_group_name_H-M   'P 1'
#
loop_
_entity.id
_entity.type
_entity.pdbx_description
1 polymer ?
#
loop_
_entity_poly.entity_id
_entity_poly.type
_entity_poly.pdbx_seq_one_letter_code
_entity_poly.pdbx_strand_id
1 'polypeptide(L)'
;MYERDQDSSLIIFSGRKYWVFDGHKISGSRNLQDYGLPQDVERIDAVTSRNGQVLIFSGNRYWSQNDTSLETPVQRQPARPISALRGLPDRLDAALTYNDVTYFFKDDKFWTMDRNSNEAVLHNSPASDYWIGC
;
A
#
# COMPACT_ATOMS: atom_id res chain seq x y z
N MET A 1 0.58 -0.29 6.68
CA MET A 1 -0.84 -0.33 7.13
C MET A 1 -1.62 0.65 6.28
N TYR A 2 -2.94 0.51 6.14
CA TYR A 2 -3.78 1.52 5.51
C TYR A 2 -5.16 1.55 6.20
N GLU A 3 -5.87 2.66 6.06
CA GLU A 3 -7.28 2.78 6.47
C GLU A 3 -8.19 2.28 5.36
N ARG A 4 -9.11 1.39 5.69
CA ARG A 4 -10.13 0.88 4.77
C ARG A 4 -11.33 1.83 4.76
N ASP A 5 -11.74 2.26 3.57
CA ASP A 5 -12.74 3.31 3.40
C ASP A 5 -14.15 2.88 3.85
N GLN A 6 -14.44 1.58 3.89
CA GLN A 6 -15.78 1.04 4.17
C GLN A 6 -16.22 1.17 5.63
N ASP A 7 -15.28 0.99 6.55
CA ASP A 7 -15.55 0.91 7.98
C ASP A 7 -14.50 1.63 8.83
N SER A 8 -13.66 2.46 8.20
CA SER A 8 -12.55 3.19 8.83
C SER A 8 -11.63 2.30 9.68
N SER A 9 -11.60 0.99 9.39
CA SER A 9 -10.71 0.07 10.09
C SER A 9 -9.30 0.19 9.55
N LEU A 10 -8.32 0.14 10.44
CA LEU A 10 -6.92 0.04 10.07
C LEU A 10 -6.56 -1.41 9.75
N ILE A 11 -6.05 -1.66 8.55
CA ILE A 11 -5.49 -2.94 8.15
C ILE A 11 -3.98 -2.89 8.32
N ILE A 12 -3.48 -3.73 9.22
CA ILE A 12 -2.07 -3.76 9.63
C ILE A 12 -1.45 -5.04 9.09
N PHE A 13 -0.29 -4.93 8.44
CA PHE A 13 0.43 -6.06 7.85
C PHE A 13 1.78 -6.24 8.56
N SER A 14 2.15 -7.49 8.83
CA SER A 14 3.49 -7.85 9.32
C SER A 14 3.81 -9.29 8.97
N GLY A 15 4.94 -9.50 8.29
CA GLY A 15 5.31 -10.79 7.70
C GLY A 15 4.15 -11.35 6.87
N ARG A 16 3.85 -12.64 7.06
CA ARG A 16 2.78 -13.37 6.35
C ARG A 16 1.39 -13.17 6.96
N LYS A 17 1.22 -12.17 7.83
CA LYS A 17 0.00 -11.95 8.61
C LYS A 17 -0.55 -10.54 8.47
N TYR A 18 -1.85 -10.41 8.74
CA TYR A 18 -2.51 -9.14 8.88
C TYR A 18 -3.50 -9.13 10.06
N TRP A 19 -3.85 -7.92 10.50
CA TRP A 19 -4.80 -7.64 11.57
C TRP A 19 -5.73 -6.52 11.13
N VAL A 20 -6.94 -6.53 11.67
CA VAL A 20 -7.93 -5.47 11.49
C VAL A 20 -8.13 -4.79 12.83
N PHE A 21 -8.00 -3.47 12.87
CA PHE A 21 -8.27 -2.65 14.05
C PHE A 21 -9.44 -1.72 13.76
N ASP A 22 -10.53 -1.87 14.51
CA ASP A 22 -11.80 -1.15 14.31
C ASP A 22 -11.91 0.17 15.10
N GLY A 23 -10.77 0.67 15.59
CA GLY A 23 -10.73 1.83 16.50
C GLY A 23 -10.78 1.47 17.99
N HIS A 24 -11.23 0.26 18.34
CA HIS A 24 -11.36 -0.17 19.74
C HIS A 24 -10.57 -1.44 20.04
N LYS A 25 -10.66 -2.45 19.15
CA LYS A 25 -10.01 -3.75 19.32
C LYS A 25 -9.25 -4.15 18.08
N ILE A 26 -8.16 -4.89 18.29
CA ILE A 26 -7.44 -5.57 17.23
C ILE A 26 -8.00 -6.99 17.07
N SER A 27 -8.20 -7.42 15.83
CA SER A 27 -8.61 -8.79 15.53
C SER A 27 -7.52 -9.81 15.91
N GLY A 28 -7.87 -11.10 15.91
CA GLY A 28 -6.85 -12.15 15.83
C GLY A 28 -6.05 -12.04 14.53
N SER A 29 -4.83 -12.60 14.52
CA SER A 29 -3.98 -12.58 13.32
C SER A 29 -4.56 -13.46 12.22
N ARG A 30 -4.59 -12.97 10.98
CA ARG A 30 -5.06 -13.70 9.80
C ARG A 30 -3.92 -13.82 8.77
N ASN A 31 -3.99 -14.80 7.87
CA ASN A 31 -2.93 -15.00 6.87
C ASN A 31 -3.14 -14.06 5.67
N LEU A 32 -2.04 -13.67 4.99
CA LEU A 32 -2.14 -12.89 3.74
C LEU A 32 -2.97 -13.61 2.65
N GLN A 33 -3.02 -14.95 2.68
CA GLN A 33 -3.86 -15.76 1.80
C GLN A 33 -5.35 -15.57 2.06
N ASP A 34 -5.75 -15.30 3.31
CA ASP A 34 -7.15 -14.98 3.64
C ASP A 34 -7.49 -13.56 3.17
N TYR A 35 -6.47 -12.69 3.19
CA TYR A 35 -6.57 -11.40 2.54
C TYR A 35 -6.67 -11.56 1.02
N GLY A 36 -6.25 -12.72 0.47
CA GLY A 36 -6.30 -13.26 -0.90
C GLY A 36 -5.03 -13.05 -1.75
N LEU A 37 -3.90 -12.77 -1.10
CA LEU A 37 -2.59 -12.68 -1.74
C LEU A 37 -2.01 -14.08 -2.00
N PRO A 38 -1.16 -14.23 -3.04
CA PRO A 38 -0.49 -15.50 -3.34
C PRO A 38 0.39 -16.03 -2.19
N GLN A 39 0.57 -17.36 -2.11
CA GLN A 39 1.33 -18.02 -1.05
C GLN A 39 2.84 -17.70 -1.07
N ASP A 40 3.39 -17.29 -2.21
CA ASP A 40 4.78 -16.84 -2.36
C ASP A 40 5.01 -15.43 -1.80
N VAL A 41 3.96 -14.69 -1.44
CA VAL A 41 4.09 -13.39 -0.79
C VAL A 41 4.43 -13.56 0.69
N GLU A 42 5.67 -13.24 1.05
CA GLU A 42 6.17 -13.39 2.42
C GLU A 42 5.84 -12.20 3.32
N ARG A 43 5.70 -11.00 2.74
CA ARG A 43 5.38 -9.76 3.44
C ARG A 43 4.86 -8.69 2.50
N ILE A 44 4.19 -7.69 3.07
CA ILE A 44 3.83 -6.46 2.38
C ILE A 44 4.85 -5.38 2.74
N ASP A 45 5.39 -4.75 1.70
CA ASP A 45 6.41 -3.72 1.79
C ASP A 45 5.75 -2.33 1.92
N ALA A 46 4.72 -2.04 1.11
CA ALA A 46 3.94 -0.80 1.20
C ALA A 46 2.47 -1.03 0.82
N VAL A 47 1.57 -0.17 1.31
CA VAL A 47 0.14 -0.23 0.96
C VAL A 47 -0.47 1.16 1.03
N THR A 48 -1.38 1.49 0.11
CA THR A 48 -2.13 2.76 0.12
C THR A 48 -3.51 2.59 -0.53
N SER A 49 -4.48 3.44 -0.16
CA SER A 49 -5.75 3.59 -0.87
C SER A 49 -5.68 4.79 -1.82
N ARG A 50 -6.11 4.63 -3.06
CA ARG A 50 -6.15 5.67 -4.10
C ARG A 50 -7.39 5.45 -4.97
N ASN A 51 -8.29 6.44 -5.02
CA ASN A 51 -9.51 6.38 -5.84
C ASN A 51 -10.39 5.15 -5.56
N GLY A 52 -10.52 4.74 -4.30
CA GLY A 52 -11.25 3.52 -3.92
C GLY A 52 -10.57 2.23 -4.38
N GLN A 53 -9.29 2.30 -4.78
CA GLN A 53 -8.44 1.14 -5.03
C GLN A 53 -7.33 1.06 -3.99
N VAL A 54 -7.18 -0.12 -3.38
CA VAL A 54 -6.05 -0.43 -2.52
C VAL A 54 -4.91 -0.97 -3.40
N LEU A 55 -3.77 -0.29 -3.35
CA LEU A 55 -2.51 -0.72 -3.96
C LEU A 55 -1.64 -1.38 -2.91
N ILE A 56 -1.21 -2.61 -3.15
CA ILE A 56 -0.44 -3.44 -2.22
C ILE A 56 0.89 -3.81 -2.89
N PHE A 57 2.01 -3.47 -2.28
CA PHE A 57 3.35 -3.65 -2.84
C PHE A 57 4.12 -4.73 -2.08
N SER A 58 4.84 -5.58 -2.82
CA SER A 58 5.76 -6.59 -2.27
C SER A 58 6.87 -6.89 -3.27
N GLY A 59 8.12 -6.66 -2.87
CA GLY A 59 9.28 -6.83 -3.73
C GLY A 59 9.24 -5.91 -4.94
N ASN A 60 9.21 -6.50 -6.12
CA ASN A 60 9.14 -5.83 -7.42
C ASN A 60 7.74 -5.89 -8.06
N ARG A 61 6.72 -6.30 -7.30
CA ARG A 61 5.35 -6.48 -7.77
C ARG A 61 4.37 -5.71 -6.91
N TYR A 62 3.22 -5.37 -7.51
CA TYR A 62 2.09 -4.82 -6.80
C TYR A 62 0.77 -5.43 -7.28
N TRP A 63 -0.23 -5.38 -6.40
CA TRP A 63 -1.61 -5.75 -6.69
C TRP A 63 -2.51 -4.55 -6.48
N SER A 64 -3.56 -4.46 -7.29
CA SER A 64 -4.65 -3.51 -7.14
C SER A 64 -5.95 -4.25 -6.88
N GLN A 65 -6.72 -3.77 -5.92
CA GLN A 65 -8.07 -4.26 -5.62
C GLN A 65 -9.00 -3.08 -5.34
N ASN A 66 -10.28 -3.20 -5.70
CA ASN A 66 -11.27 -2.22 -5.27
C ASN A 66 -11.52 -2.40 -3.77
N ASP A 67 -11.64 -1.30 -3.04
CA ASP A 67 -11.91 -1.30 -1.60
C ASP A 67 -13.39 -1.58 -1.26
N THR A 68 -14.18 -2.11 -2.22
CA THR A 68 -15.65 -2.18 -2.14
C THR A 68 -16.23 -3.53 -1.72
N SER A 69 -15.45 -4.60 -1.52
CA SER A 69 -16.00 -5.91 -1.17
C SER A 69 -15.48 -6.46 0.16
N LEU A 70 -16.34 -6.41 1.19
CA LEU A 70 -16.12 -7.04 2.50
C LEU A 70 -16.12 -8.58 2.43
N GLU A 71 -16.73 -9.16 1.40
CA GLU A 71 -17.15 -10.56 1.45
C GLU A 71 -16.68 -11.41 0.28
N THR A 72 -15.81 -10.91 -0.59
CA THR A 72 -15.43 -11.71 -1.75
C THR A 72 -14.02 -11.40 -2.22
N PRO A 73 -13.14 -12.42 -2.38
CA PRO A 73 -11.90 -12.30 -3.12
C PRO A 73 -12.18 -12.19 -4.63
N VAL A 74 -13.18 -11.39 -5.02
CA VAL A 74 -13.60 -11.19 -6.41
C VAL A 74 -12.49 -10.41 -7.08
N GLN A 75 -11.60 -11.19 -7.70
CA GLN A 75 -10.59 -10.81 -8.66
C GLN A 75 -9.66 -9.71 -8.14
N ARG A 76 -8.80 -10.06 -7.18
CA ARG A 76 -7.53 -9.34 -7.06
C ARG A 76 -6.87 -9.38 -8.44
N GLN A 77 -6.56 -8.22 -8.99
CA GLN A 77 -5.94 -8.17 -10.31
C GLN A 77 -4.60 -8.95 -10.27
N PRO A 78 -4.20 -9.59 -11.37
CA PRO A 78 -2.89 -10.24 -11.44
C PRO A 78 -1.79 -9.27 -11.01
N ALA A 79 -0.75 -9.82 -10.37
CA ALA A 79 0.39 -9.03 -9.95
C ALA A 79 0.97 -8.27 -11.15
N ARG A 80 1.19 -6.97 -10.99
CA ARG A 80 1.83 -6.12 -12.00
C ARG A 80 3.25 -5.80 -11.54
N PRO A 81 4.23 -5.66 -12.46
CA PRO A 81 5.55 -5.21 -12.08
C PRO A 81 5.46 -3.76 -11.61
N ILE A 82 6.18 -3.40 -10.54
CA ILE A 82 6.18 -2.03 -10.02
C ILE A 82 6.67 -1.01 -11.05
N SER A 83 7.49 -1.43 -12.02
CA SER A 83 7.93 -0.62 -13.16
C SER A 83 6.79 -0.13 -14.08
N ALA A 84 5.58 -0.69 -13.95
CA ALA A 84 4.38 -0.12 -14.59
C ALA A 84 4.00 1.25 -14.00
N LEU A 85 4.44 1.55 -12.77
CA LEU A 85 4.46 2.87 -12.15
C LEU A 85 5.87 3.44 -12.33
N ARG A 86 6.07 4.21 -13.41
CA ARG A 86 7.38 4.69 -13.84
C ARG A 86 8.02 5.56 -12.76
N GLY A 87 9.33 5.39 -12.54
CA GLY A 87 10.10 6.19 -11.59
C GLY A 87 10.17 5.63 -10.17
N LEU A 88 9.32 4.65 -9.81
CA LEU A 88 9.39 4.01 -8.50
C LEU A 88 10.49 2.95 -8.42
N PRO A 89 11.23 2.87 -7.30
CA PRO A 89 12.13 1.77 -7.01
C PRO A 89 11.37 0.54 -6.50
N ASP A 90 11.99 -0.64 -6.60
CA ASP A 90 11.52 -1.87 -5.95
C ASP A 90 11.63 -1.78 -4.41
N ARG A 91 10.89 -2.64 -3.70
CA ARG A 91 10.95 -2.80 -2.23
C ARG A 91 10.80 -1.46 -1.51
N LEU A 92 9.65 -0.83 -1.69
CA LEU A 92 9.28 0.40 -0.98
C LEU A 92 9.18 0.13 0.53
N ASP A 93 9.35 1.16 1.35
CA ASP A 93 9.21 1.05 2.80
C ASP A 93 7.82 1.47 3.28
N ALA A 94 7.20 2.41 2.57
CA ALA A 94 5.84 2.87 2.84
C ALA A 94 5.21 3.53 1.62
N ALA A 95 3.88 3.65 1.67
CA ALA A 95 3.11 4.47 0.75
C ALA A 95 1.95 5.12 1.49
N LEU A 96 1.54 6.31 1.06
CA LEU A 96 0.41 7.06 1.62
C LEU A 96 -0.23 7.87 0.51
N THR A 97 -1.56 7.92 0.45
CA THR A 97 -2.26 8.88 -0.40
C THR A 97 -2.86 9.97 0.47
N TYR A 98 -2.61 11.23 0.13
CA TYR A 98 -3.17 12.38 0.81
C TYR A 98 -3.44 13.50 -0.20
N ASN A 99 -4.63 14.11 -0.14
CA ASN A 99 -5.08 15.17 -1.06
C ASN A 99 -4.80 14.86 -2.54
N ASP A 100 -5.28 13.70 -3.02
CA ASP A 100 -5.14 13.23 -4.41
C ASP A 100 -3.69 12.97 -4.88
N VAL A 101 -2.69 13.09 -4.00
CA VAL A 101 -1.29 12.76 -4.29
C VAL A 101 -0.92 11.48 -3.53
N THR A 102 -0.31 10.53 -4.24
CA THR A 102 0.28 9.34 -3.63
C THR A 102 1.77 9.54 -3.42
N TYR A 103 2.19 9.37 -2.19
CA TYR A 103 3.56 9.46 -1.72
C TYR A 103 4.10 8.06 -1.48
N PHE A 104 5.32 7.81 -1.96
CA PHE A 104 6.03 6.55 -1.78
C PHE A 104 7.36 6.83 -1.11
N PHE A 105 7.79 5.93 -0.23
CA PHE A 105 8.98 6.12 0.60
C PHE A 105 9.93 4.96 0.42
N LYS A 106 11.22 5.26 0.37
CA LYS A 106 12.29 4.27 0.39
C LYS A 106 13.56 4.92 0.93
N ASP A 107 14.15 4.31 1.96
CA ASP A 107 15.28 4.84 2.69
C ASP A 107 14.99 6.30 3.13
N ASP A 108 15.87 7.25 2.79
CA ASP A 108 15.73 8.68 3.05
C ASP A 108 14.98 9.44 1.95
N LYS A 109 14.46 8.75 0.93
CA LYS A 109 13.86 9.35 -0.28
C LYS A 109 12.36 9.16 -0.33
N PHE A 110 11.71 10.05 -1.06
CA PHE A 110 10.29 9.92 -1.38
C PHE A 110 9.97 10.34 -2.80
N TRP A 111 8.87 9.78 -3.31
CA TRP A 111 8.32 10.05 -4.63
C TRP A 111 6.88 10.50 -4.53
N THR A 112 6.44 11.38 -5.42
CA THR A 112 5.05 11.80 -5.56
C THR A 112 4.47 11.32 -6.88
N MET A 113 3.21 10.89 -6.87
CA MET A 113 2.47 10.52 -8.07
C MET A 113 1.05 11.09 -7.99
N ASP A 114 0.68 11.89 -8.97
CA ASP A 114 -0.66 12.48 -9.05
C ASP A 114 -1.75 11.44 -9.28
N ARG A 115 -2.98 11.74 -8.88
CA ARG A 115 -4.19 10.91 -9.00
C ARG A 115 -4.40 10.21 -10.36
N ASN A 116 -4.03 10.87 -11.46
CA ASN A 116 -4.25 10.37 -12.82
C ASN A 116 -2.95 9.99 -13.54
N SER A 117 -1.81 9.99 -12.82
CA SER A 117 -0.50 9.65 -13.35
C SER A 117 -0.11 8.20 -13.03
N ASN A 118 0.74 7.62 -13.86
CA ASN A 118 1.50 6.40 -13.57
C ASN A 118 3.01 6.70 -13.58
N GLU A 119 3.38 7.96 -13.37
CA GLU A 119 4.74 8.46 -13.31
C GLU A 119 4.96 9.12 -11.96
N ALA A 120 5.89 8.56 -11.20
CA ALA A 120 6.29 9.02 -9.89
C ALA A 120 7.55 9.87 -10.02
N VAL A 121 7.52 11.04 -9.40
CA VAL A 121 8.60 12.03 -9.43
C VAL A 121 9.39 11.94 -8.14
N LEU A 122 10.71 11.74 -8.24
CA LEU A 122 11.63 11.77 -7.10
C LEU A 122 11.78 13.19 -6.58
N HIS A 123 11.71 13.36 -5.26
CA HIS A 123 12.09 14.61 -4.59
C HIS A 123 13.52 14.51 -4.06
N ASN A 124 14.31 15.57 -4.28
CA ASN A 124 15.73 15.60 -3.91
C ASN A 124 15.98 15.95 -2.44
N SER A 125 14.94 16.36 -1.70
CA SER A 125 15.05 16.60 -0.26
C SER A 125 14.83 15.29 0.51
N PRO A 126 15.52 15.09 1.64
CA PRO A 126 15.22 13.99 2.55
C PRO A 126 13.75 13.96 2.93
N ALA A 127 13.20 12.75 3.06
CA ALA A 127 11.84 12.58 3.53
C ALA A 127 11.66 13.17 4.94
N SER A 128 12.69 13.11 5.80
CA SER A 128 12.61 13.65 7.16
C SER A 128 12.36 15.16 7.17
N ASP A 129 13.16 15.91 6.42
CA ASP A 129 13.05 17.37 6.30
C ASP A 129 11.65 17.81 5.86
N TYR A 130 11.05 17.09 4.91
CA TYR A 130 9.76 17.45 4.34
C TYR A 130 8.58 17.01 5.23
N TRP A 131 8.63 15.79 5.79
CA TRP A 131 7.47 15.18 6.43
C TRP A 131 7.40 15.36 7.93
N ILE A 132 8.56 15.46 8.59
CA ILE A 132 8.67 15.53 10.05
C ILE A 132 9.51 16.72 10.52
N GLY A 133 10.11 17.47 9.59
CA GLY A 133 10.78 18.75 9.85
C GLY A 133 12.08 18.63 10.63
N CYS A 134 12.81 17.52 10.47
CA CYS A 134 14.06 17.27 11.19
C CYS A 134 15.15 16.61 10.35
#